data_AF-A0A656JK00-F1
#
_entry.id   AF-A0A656JK00-F1
#
_cell.length_a   1.000
_cell.length_b   1.000
_cell.length_c   1.000
_cell.angle_alpha   90.00
_cell.angle_beta   90.00
_cell.angle_gamma   90.00
#
_symmetry.space_group_name_H-M   'P 1'
#
loop_
_entity.id
_entity.type
_entity.pdbx_description
1 polymer ?
#
loop_
_entity_poly.entity_id
_entity_poly.type
_entity_poly.pdbx_seq_one_letter_code
_entity_poly.pdbx_strand_id
1 'polypeptide(L)'
;YGQLIEAGQGRLASMAFGGDALAKGGKRPDTSVTIVALQSAPVTLNEAGEGEVSVDIPDFNGELRVMAQAWTDDRYGMAEAKTVVAAPIIAELSTPRFL
;
A
#
# COMPACT_ATOMS: atom_id res chain seq x y z
N TYR A 1 -10.99 -10.05 -52.38
CA TYR A 1 -10.31 -10.93 -51.41
C TYR A 1 -9.24 -10.09 -50.75
N GLY A 2 -9.54 -9.51 -49.60
CA GLY A 2 -8.84 -9.92 -48.38
C GLY A 2 -7.86 -8.84 -47.92
N GLN A 3 -8.36 -7.68 -47.49
CA GLN A 3 -7.57 -6.83 -46.60
C GLN A 3 -7.53 -7.54 -45.25
N LEU A 4 -6.39 -8.14 -44.94
CA LEU A 4 -6.07 -8.55 -43.58
C LEU A 4 -6.00 -7.28 -42.74
N ILE A 5 -6.96 -7.13 -41.82
CA ILE A 5 -6.82 -6.18 -40.71
C ILE A 5 -5.71 -6.73 -39.83
N GLU A 6 -4.64 -5.97 -39.70
CA GLU A 6 -3.50 -6.25 -38.84
C GLU A 6 -3.97 -6.33 -37.38
N ALA A 7 -4.32 -7.53 -36.93
CA ALA A 7 -4.65 -7.82 -35.55
C ALA A 7 -3.35 -8.21 -34.83
N GLY A 8 -2.65 -7.24 -34.22
CA GLY A 8 -1.44 -7.63 -33.48
C GLY A 8 -0.65 -6.59 -32.70
N GLN A 9 -0.98 -5.30 -32.74
CA GLN A 9 -0.19 -4.28 -32.02
C GLN A 9 -0.96 -3.61 -30.87
N GLY A 10 -1.83 -4.35 -30.19
CA GLY A 10 -2.39 -3.92 -28.91
C GLY A 10 -1.43 -4.24 -27.77
N ARG A 11 -0.99 -3.23 -27.02
CA ARG A 11 -0.25 -3.41 -25.76
C ARG A 11 -1.02 -4.40 -24.87
N LEU A 12 -0.38 -5.51 -24.49
CA LEU A 12 -0.95 -6.46 -23.54
C LEU A 12 -1.29 -5.70 -22.25
N ALA A 13 -2.58 -5.51 -21.97
CA ALA A 13 -3.03 -4.91 -20.74
C ALA A 13 -2.79 -5.92 -19.61
N SER A 14 -2.12 -5.49 -18.53
CA SER A 14 -2.12 -6.26 -17.28
C SER A 14 -3.53 -6.23 -16.71
N MET A 15 -4.21 -7.37 -16.79
CA MET A 15 -5.58 -7.50 -16.31
C MET A 15 -5.56 -7.58 -14.78
N ALA A 16 -5.70 -6.44 -14.11
CA ALA A 16 -5.97 -6.37 -12.68
C ALA A 16 -7.49 -6.23 -12.52
N PHE A 17 -8.21 -7.37 -12.47
CA PHE A 17 -9.62 -7.59 -12.11
C PHE A 17 -10.67 -6.48 -12.41
N GLY A 18 -11.75 -6.87 -13.10
CA GLY A 18 -12.87 -6.00 -13.48
C GLY A 18 -13.57 -5.33 -12.29
N GLY A 19 -13.81 -4.02 -12.44
CA GLY A 19 -14.25 -3.06 -11.42
C GLY A 19 -15.14 -3.60 -10.31
N ASP A 20 -14.66 -3.48 -9.07
CA ASP A 20 -15.49 -3.61 -7.86
C ASP A 20 -16.38 -2.36 -7.71
N ALA A 21 -17.49 -2.36 -8.45
CA ALA A 21 -18.68 -1.58 -8.13
C ALA A 21 -19.86 -2.03 -9.00
N LEU A 22 -20.33 -3.26 -8.82
CA LEU A 22 -21.66 -3.69 -9.27
C LEU A 22 -22.58 -4.03 -8.08
N ALA A 23 -22.42 -3.33 -6.97
CA ALA A 23 -23.38 -3.42 -5.86
C ALA A 23 -24.49 -2.38 -6.06
N LYS A 24 -25.68 -2.83 -6.49
CA LYS A 24 -26.93 -2.02 -6.47
C LYS A 24 -27.48 -1.88 -5.04
N GLY A 25 -26.64 -1.49 -4.08
CA GLY A 25 -27.00 -1.32 -2.68
C GLY A 25 -26.62 0.07 -2.17
N GLY A 26 -27.47 0.67 -1.35
CA GLY A 26 -27.23 1.98 -0.73
C GLY A 26 -25.96 2.02 0.13
N LYS A 27 -25.69 3.18 0.75
CA LYS A 27 -24.48 3.39 1.56
C LYS A 27 -24.32 2.26 2.58
N ARG A 28 -23.21 1.51 2.49
CA ARG A 28 -22.88 0.42 3.42
C ARG A 28 -22.83 0.98 4.85
N PRO A 29 -23.22 0.19 5.88
CA PRO A 29 -23.01 0.58 7.27
C PRO A 29 -21.54 0.89 7.51
N ASP A 30 -21.23 1.92 8.30
CA ASP A 30 -19.85 2.28 8.58
C ASP A 30 -19.11 1.10 9.24
N THR A 31 -17.94 0.74 8.72
CA THR A 31 -17.04 -0.28 9.25
C THR A 31 -15.80 0.39 9.83
N SER A 32 -15.41 0.04 11.05
CA SER A 32 -14.13 0.45 11.62
C SER A 32 -13.03 -0.48 11.14
N VAL A 33 -12.16 -0.01 10.25
CA VAL A 33 -10.94 -0.71 9.82
C VAL A 33 -9.76 0.19 10.14
N THR A 34 -8.75 -0.34 10.82
CA THR A 34 -7.50 0.38 11.06
C THR A 34 -6.64 0.31 9.80
N ILE A 35 -6.53 1.44 9.09
CA ILE A 35 -5.63 1.57 7.93
C ILE A 35 -4.30 2.11 8.44
N VAL A 36 -3.22 1.35 8.26
CA VAL A 36 -1.86 1.80 8.58
C VAL A 36 -1.22 2.34 7.32
N ALA A 37 -1.09 3.67 7.25
CA ALA A 37 -0.39 4.38 6.20
C ALA A 37 0.38 5.55 6.83
N LEU A 38 1.70 5.40 6.94
CA LEU A 38 2.58 6.31 7.66
C LEU A 38 3.71 6.77 6.74
N GLN A 39 4.12 8.03 6.89
CA GLN A 39 5.21 8.63 6.12
C GLN A 39 6.01 9.56 7.03
N SER A 40 7.33 9.39 7.05
CA SER A 40 8.22 10.31 7.74
C SER A 40 8.47 11.58 6.92
N ALA A 41 8.96 12.63 7.57
CA ALA A 41 9.62 13.71 6.85
C ALA A 41 10.89 13.18 6.14
N PRO A 42 11.34 13.83 5.05
CA PRO A 42 12.63 13.54 4.45
C PRO A 42 13.76 13.76 5.47
N VAL A 43 14.76 12.88 5.46
CA VAL A 43 15.96 12.98 6.29
C VAL A 43 17.19 13.17 5.42
N THR A 44 18.17 13.92 5.92
CA THR A 44 19.48 14.05 5.27
C THR A 44 20.39 12.91 5.73
N LEU A 45 20.99 12.21 4.78
CA LEU A 45 21.95 11.16 5.08
C LEU A 45 23.28 11.75 5.57
N ASN A 46 24.00 11.01 6.40
CA ASN A 46 25.33 11.39 6.88
C ASN A 46 26.41 11.27 5.77
N GLU A 47 27.67 11.60 6.09
CA GLU A 47 28.79 11.53 5.14
C GLU A 47 29.06 10.11 4.59
N ALA A 48 28.64 9.07 5.31
CA ALA A 48 28.72 7.68 4.88
C ALA A 48 27.52 7.23 4.02
N GLY A 49 26.50 8.09 3.85
CA GLY A 49 25.27 7.77 3.11
C GLY A 49 24.23 7.01 3.95
N GLU A 50 24.31 7.07 5.27
CA GLU A 50 23.40 6.38 6.19
C GLU A 50 22.41 7.37 6.82
N GLY A 51 21.20 6.89 7.12
CA GLY A 51 20.17 7.65 7.82
C GLY A 51 19.21 6.72 8.54
N GLU A 52 18.68 7.18 9.67
CA GLU A 52 17.73 6.43 10.49
C GLU A 52 16.40 7.17 10.57
N VAL A 53 15.30 6.41 10.50
CA VAL A 53 13.94 6.93 10.60
C VAL A 53 13.16 6.00 11.51
N SER A 54 12.43 6.57 12.47
CA SER A 54 11.49 5.84 13.31
C SER A 54 10.06 6.21 12.93
N VAL A 55 9.18 5.21 12.94
CA VAL A 55 7.75 5.37 12.64
C VAL A 55 6.97 4.59 13.69
N ASP A 56 6.05 5.27 14.36
CA ASP A 56 5.21 4.65 15.39
C ASP A 56 4.08 3.85 14.75
N ILE A 57 4.26 2.53 14.69
CA ILE A 57 3.25 1.62 14.16
C ILE A 57 2.13 1.45 15.22
N PRO A 58 0.86 1.71 14.87
CA PRO A 58 -0.27 1.49 15.79
C PRO A 58 -0.50 -0.01 16.03
N ASP A 59 -1.44 -0.36 16.90
CA ASP A 59 -1.87 -1.75 17.08
C ASP A 59 -2.36 -2.33 15.73
N PHE A 60 -1.52 -3.19 15.15
CA PHE A 60 -1.69 -3.75 13.82
C PHE A 60 -1.08 -5.15 13.77
N ASN A 61 -1.82 -6.07 13.18
CA ASN A 61 -1.41 -7.44 12.96
C ASN A 61 -1.49 -7.74 11.45
N GLY A 62 -0.35 -7.90 10.79
CA GLY A 62 -0.28 -8.12 9.34
C GLY A 62 1.08 -7.86 8.71
N GLU A 63 1.11 -7.74 7.39
CA GLU A 63 2.31 -7.39 6.62
C GLU A 63 2.29 -5.89 6.27
N LEU A 64 3.38 -5.20 6.56
CA LEU A 64 3.64 -3.82 6.16
C LEU A 64 4.64 -3.81 5.00
N ARG A 65 4.41 -2.92 4.02
CA ARG A 65 5.38 -2.60 2.97
C ARG A 65 6.11 -1.31 3.33
N VAL A 66 7.40 -1.42 3.59
CA VAL A 66 8.31 -0.29 3.80
C VAL A 66 8.82 0.16 2.44
N MET A 67 8.77 1.46 2.17
CA MET A 67 9.22 2.06 0.92
C MET A 67 10.13 3.24 1.24
N ALA A 68 11.24 3.35 0.52
CA ALA A 68 12.18 4.45 0.63
C ALA A 68 12.46 5.04 -0.75
N GLN A 69 12.53 6.37 -0.81
CA GLN A 69 12.89 7.14 -1.99
C GLN A 69 14.04 8.07 -1.60
N ALA A 70 15.08 8.11 -2.42
CA ALA A 70 16.26 8.94 -2.21
C ALA A 70 16.57 9.73 -3.48
N TRP A 71 17.04 10.97 -3.31
CA TRP A 71 17.36 11.85 -4.43
C TRP A 71 18.46 12.87 -4.09
N THR A 72 19.18 13.28 -5.13
CA THR A 72 20.00 14.49 -5.21
C THR A 72 19.48 15.33 -6.39
N ASP A 73 20.19 16.40 -6.77
CA ASP A 73 19.81 17.20 -7.94
C ASP A 73 19.87 16.40 -9.26
N ASP A 74 20.73 15.37 -9.32
CA ASP A 74 21.07 14.61 -10.53
C ASP A 74 20.86 13.08 -10.40
N ARG A 75 20.59 12.55 -9.20
CA ARG A 75 20.45 11.10 -8.96
C ARG A 75 19.17 10.80 -8.19
N TYR A 76 18.59 9.64 -8.49
CA TYR A 76 17.36 9.17 -7.88
C TYR A 76 17.44 7.66 -7.62
N GLY A 77 16.79 7.20 -6.57
CA GLY A 77 16.70 5.79 -6.22
C GLY A 77 15.45 5.48 -5.40
N MET A 78 14.99 4.24 -5.50
CA MET A 78 13.92 3.74 -4.63
C MET A 78 14.21 2.30 -4.23
N ALA A 79 13.70 1.92 -3.07
CA ALA A 79 13.74 0.55 -2.58
C ALA A 79 12.49 0.25 -1.76
N GLU A 80 12.14 -1.03 -1.65
CA GLU A 80 11.04 -1.49 -0.83
C GLU A 80 11.31 -2.85 -0.21
N ALA A 81 10.69 -3.08 0.94
CA ALA A 81 10.77 -4.34 1.68
C ALA A 81 9.44 -4.63 2.38
N LYS A 82 9.18 -5.90 2.65
CA LYS A 82 8.02 -6.34 3.44
C LYS A 82 8.46 -6.73 4.84
N THR A 83 7.68 -6.34 5.83
CA THR A 83 7.89 -6.67 7.25
C THR A 83 6.60 -7.18 7.84
N VAL A 84 6.67 -8.22 8.67
CA VAL A 84 5.52 -8.74 9.40
C VAL A 84 5.48 -8.11 10.79
N VAL A 85 4.33 -7.57 11.17
CA VAL A 85 4.03 -7.09 12.52
C VAL A 85 2.99 -8.01 13.12
N ALA A 86 3.31 -8.63 14.26
CA ALA A 86 2.43 -9.56 14.94
C ALA A 86 2.54 -9.38 16.45
N ALA A 87 1.41 -9.18 17.11
CA ALA A 87 1.29 -9.23 18.55
C ALA A 87 1.42 -10.70 19.04
N PRO A 88 2.09 -10.94 20.18
CA PRO A 88 2.24 -12.30 20.71
C PRO A 88 0.91 -12.91 21.17
N ILE A 89 -0.05 -12.07 21.56
CA ILE A 89 -1.43 -12.44 21.94
C ILE A 89 -2.36 -11.38 21.35
N ILE A 90 -3.47 -11.81 20.74
CA ILE A 90 -4.49 -10.93 20.16
C ILE A 90 -5.74 -11.00 21.06
N ALA A 91 -6.25 -9.83 21.47
CA ALA A 91 -7.48 -9.71 22.23
C ALA A 91 -8.37 -8.62 21.60
N GLU A 92 -9.46 -9.04 20.96
CA GLU A 92 -10.43 -8.13 20.35
C GLU A 92 -11.72 -8.07 21.18
N LEU A 93 -12.18 -6.86 21.50
CA LEU A 93 -13.44 -6.67 22.22
C LEU A 93 -14.59 -6.51 21.23
N SER A 94 -15.58 -7.40 21.29
CA SER A 94 -16.81 -7.30 20.52
C SER A 94 -17.88 -6.53 21.31
N THR A 95 -18.05 -5.22 21.07
CA THR A 95 -19.12 -4.42 21.69
C THR A 95 -20.34 -4.26 20.77
N PRO A 96 -21.57 -4.20 21.32
CA PRO A 96 -22.75 -3.78 20.56
C PRO A 96 -22.57 -2.34 20.04
N ARG A 97 -23.14 -2.03 18.87
CA ARG A 97 -23.00 -0.71 18.23
C ARG A 97 -23.68 0.44 19.01
N PHE A 98 -24.55 0.12 19.97
CA PHE A 98 -25.24 1.05 20.86
C PHE A 98 -25.61 0.34 22.17
N LEU A 99 -25.83 1.11 23.23
CA LEU A 99 -26.38 0.70 24.52
C LEU A 99 -27.67 1.47 24.80
#